data_AF-A0A8S0RD88-F1
#
_entry.id   AF-A0A8S0RD88-F1
#
_cell.length_a   1.000
_cell.length_b   1.000
_cell.length_c   1.000
_cell.angle_alpha   90.00
_cell.angle_beta   90.00
_cell.angle_gamma   90.00
#
_symmetry.space_group_name_H-M   'P 1'
#
loop_
_entity.id
_entity.type
_entity.pdbx_description
1 polymer ?
#
loop_
_entity_poly.entity_id
_entity_poly.type
_entity_poly.pdbx_seq_one_letter_code
_entity_poly.pdbx_strand_id
1 'polypeptide(L)'
;MTLDASYLRGTMAAVLSILQHSTCPENVVFHFLYVRNEPEVFSSIKSTFPYLNFNAYRFDSRRVLGLISKSIRQALDQPLNYARIYLADILPVDIKRLIYLDSDLVMVDDIVKLWGVDLNDKVLAAPEYCHANFTNYFTDAFWSDPVLSRTFEGRKPCYFNTGVMVVDMDKWRQGKYTRKVEYWMVVQKQKRIYQLGSLPPFLLVLAGNIEPVHHRWNQHGLGGDNIEGKCRSLHPGPISLLHWSGKGKPWLRLDSRKPCNVDHLWAPYDLYRPSKHSFEE
;
A
#
# COMPACT_ATOMS: atom_id res chain seq x y z
N MET A 1 6.04 -5.50 -2.28
CA MET A 1 6.19 -4.05 -2.00
C MET A 1 6.63 -3.34 -3.27
N THR A 2 6.36 -2.05 -3.38
CA THR A 2 6.92 -1.19 -4.45
C THR A 2 8.28 -0.63 -4.03
N LEU A 3 9.20 -0.44 -4.96
CA LEU A 3 10.56 -0.03 -4.69
C LEU A 3 11.02 1.07 -5.67
N ASP A 4 11.41 2.20 -5.10
CA ASP A 4 12.07 3.32 -5.77
C ASP A 4 13.01 4.03 -4.79
N ALA A 5 13.90 4.88 -5.30
CA ALA A 5 14.84 5.62 -4.45
C ALA A 5 14.17 6.54 -3.40
N SER A 6 12.99 7.09 -3.70
CA SER A 6 12.29 8.03 -2.81
C SER A 6 11.69 7.34 -1.58
N TYR A 7 11.32 6.06 -1.73
CA TYR A 7 10.76 5.22 -0.68
C TYR A 7 11.72 4.12 -0.19
N LEU A 8 12.98 4.14 -0.62
CA LEU A 8 13.97 3.14 -0.20
C LEU A 8 14.07 3.08 1.33
N ARG A 9 14.24 4.23 1.99
CA ARG A 9 14.36 4.30 3.46
C ARG A 9 13.15 3.70 4.19
N GLY A 10 11.93 3.99 3.72
CA GLY A 10 10.72 3.35 4.23
C GLY A 10 10.70 1.83 3.98
N THR A 11 11.09 1.40 2.78
CA THR A 11 11.16 -0.02 2.41
C THR A 11 12.15 -0.78 3.29
N MET A 12 13.33 -0.20 3.57
CA MET A 12 14.34 -0.80 4.46
C MET A 12 13.79 -0.97 5.88
N ALA A 13 13.09 0.04 6.40
CA ALA A 13 12.47 -0.03 7.73
C ALA A 13 11.36 -1.08 7.79
N ALA A 14 10.51 -1.16 6.75
CA ALA A 14 9.47 -2.18 6.65
C ALA A 14 10.07 -3.60 6.60
N VAL A 15 11.08 -3.84 5.74
CA VAL A 15 11.80 -5.12 5.66
C VAL A 15 12.41 -5.48 7.01
N LEU A 16 13.14 -4.57 7.64
CA LEU A 16 13.75 -4.80 8.95
C LEU A 16 12.70 -5.16 10.00
N SER A 17 11.58 -4.42 10.04
CA SER A 17 10.52 -4.67 11.02
C SER A 17 9.89 -6.05 10.83
N ILE A 18 9.66 -6.49 9.58
CA ILE A 18 9.14 -7.83 9.29
C ILE A 18 10.15 -8.89 9.74
N LEU A 19 11.43 -8.72 9.43
CA LEU A 19 12.47 -9.67 9.85
C LEU A 19 12.62 -9.76 11.38
N GLN A 20 12.50 -8.64 12.09
CA GLN A 20 12.64 -8.59 13.55
C GLN A 20 11.45 -9.21 14.30
N HIS A 21 10.24 -9.09 13.75
CA HIS A 21 9.00 -9.51 14.43
C HIS A 21 8.41 -10.83 13.93
N SER A 22 8.96 -11.42 12.86
CA SER A 22 8.53 -12.74 12.37
C SER A 22 9.18 -13.84 13.20
N THR A 23 8.41 -14.88 13.55
CA THR A 23 8.96 -16.05 14.28
C THR A 23 9.96 -16.84 13.43
N CYS A 24 9.78 -16.87 12.11
CA CYS A 24 10.66 -17.57 11.16
C CYS A 24 10.94 -16.67 9.94
N PRO A 25 11.79 -15.64 10.08
CA PRO A 25 12.06 -14.66 9.02
C PRO A 25 12.66 -15.27 7.75
N GLU A 26 13.35 -16.40 7.85
CA GLU A 26 13.92 -17.16 6.73
C GLU A 26 12.87 -17.73 5.76
N ASN A 27 11.62 -17.89 6.22
CA ASN A 27 10.50 -18.34 5.40
C ASN A 27 9.81 -17.19 4.65
N VAL A 28 10.22 -15.94 4.87
CA VAL A 28 9.64 -14.77 4.21
C VAL A 28 10.41 -14.48 2.92
N VAL A 29 9.71 -14.49 1.80
CA VAL A 29 10.23 -14.08 0.50
C VAL A 29 9.68 -12.72 0.12
N PHE A 30 10.56 -11.75 -0.12
CA PHE A 30 10.17 -10.39 -0.50
C PHE A 30 10.07 -10.27 -2.03
N HIS A 31 8.95 -9.75 -2.53
CA HIS A 31 8.79 -9.42 -3.94
C HIS A 31 8.71 -7.90 -4.11
N PHE A 32 9.67 -7.32 -4.82
CA PHE A 32 9.76 -5.88 -5.09
C PHE A 32 9.33 -5.56 -6.52
N LEU A 33 8.52 -4.50 -6.68
CA LEU A 33 8.16 -3.95 -7.99
C LEU A 33 8.87 -2.61 -8.19
N TYR A 34 9.56 -2.43 -9.32
CA TYR A 34 10.26 -1.19 -9.64
C TYR A 34 9.95 -0.71 -11.06
N VAL A 35 9.96 0.61 -11.30
CA VAL A 35 9.75 1.15 -12.67
C VAL A 35 11.08 1.37 -13.39
N ARG A 36 12.02 2.05 -12.72
CA ARG A 36 13.34 2.38 -13.23
C ARG A 36 14.37 1.46 -12.60
N ASN A 37 15.28 0.94 -13.41
CA ASN A 37 16.39 0.16 -12.87
C ASN A 37 17.38 1.13 -12.21
N GLU A 38 17.41 1.13 -10.88
CA GLU A 38 18.30 1.95 -10.06
C GLU A 38 19.26 1.00 -9.33
N PRO A 39 20.43 0.65 -9.90
CA PRO A 39 21.32 -0.36 -9.33
C PRO A 39 21.72 -0.07 -7.88
N GLU A 40 21.84 1.21 -7.52
CA GLU A 40 22.14 1.66 -6.16
C GLU A 40 21.08 1.21 -5.16
N VAL A 41 19.79 1.28 -5.53
CA VAL A 41 18.67 0.84 -4.68
C VAL A 41 18.79 -0.66 -4.35
N PHE A 42 19.06 -1.47 -5.37
CA PHE A 42 19.25 -2.92 -5.16
C PHE A 42 20.54 -3.23 -4.40
N SER A 43 21.62 -2.47 -4.66
CA SER A 43 22.87 -2.60 -3.95
C SER A 43 22.69 -2.29 -2.47
N SER A 44 21.94 -1.25 -2.11
CA SER A 44 21.63 -0.90 -0.72
C SER A 44 20.85 -2.00 -0.01
N ILE A 45 19.86 -2.62 -0.66
CA ILE A 45 19.12 -3.75 -0.07
C ILE A 45 20.06 -4.92 0.19
N LYS A 46 20.85 -5.32 -0.81
CA LYS A 46 21.78 -6.46 -0.71
C LYS A 46 22.89 -6.24 0.32
N SER A 47 23.44 -5.03 0.40
CA SER A 47 24.51 -4.73 1.35
C SER A 47 23.99 -4.66 2.79
N THR A 48 22.76 -4.17 2.99
CA THR A 48 22.15 -4.04 4.30
C THR A 48 21.56 -5.36 4.79
N PHE A 49 20.99 -6.17 3.90
CA PHE A 49 20.42 -7.48 4.20
C PHE A 49 21.02 -8.57 3.30
N PRO A 50 22.26 -9.02 3.56
CA PRO A 50 22.96 -9.98 2.68
C PRO A 50 22.26 -11.32 2.48
N TYR A 51 21.44 -11.74 3.46
CA TYR A 51 20.72 -13.00 3.46
C TYR A 51 19.22 -12.84 3.16
N LEU A 52 18.79 -11.66 2.70
CA LEU A 52 17.39 -11.42 2.36
C LEU A 52 16.99 -12.27 1.15
N ASN A 53 15.97 -13.11 1.33
CA ASN A 53 15.37 -13.81 0.22
C ASN A 53 14.41 -12.87 -0.51
N PHE A 54 14.80 -12.38 -1.69
CA PHE A 54 13.93 -11.49 -2.46
C PHE A 54 14.06 -11.65 -3.98
N ASN A 55 12.98 -11.28 -4.66
CA ASN A 55 12.91 -11.15 -6.11
C ASN A 55 12.47 -9.74 -6.48
N ALA A 56 12.99 -9.20 -7.59
CA ALA A 56 12.62 -7.90 -8.09
C ALA A 56 12.07 -8.00 -9.51
N TYR A 57 10.95 -7.32 -9.77
CA TYR A 57 10.25 -7.35 -11.05
C TYR A 57 10.04 -5.94 -11.57
N ARG A 58 10.38 -5.75 -12.84
CA ARG A 58 10.12 -4.48 -13.53
C ARG A 58 8.63 -4.33 -13.80
N PHE A 59 8.06 -3.24 -13.30
CA PHE A 59 6.74 -2.77 -13.70
C PHE A 59 6.85 -1.88 -14.95
N ASP A 60 6.25 -2.31 -16.05
CA ASP A 60 6.15 -1.51 -17.27
C ASP A 60 5.10 -0.40 -17.09
N SER A 61 5.57 0.83 -16.85
CA SER A 61 4.71 2.00 -16.65
C SER A 61 3.80 2.33 -17.84
N ARG A 62 4.10 1.82 -19.04
CA ARG A 62 3.23 1.98 -20.23
C ARG A 62 1.85 1.37 -20.04
N ARG A 63 1.72 0.36 -19.16
CA ARG A 63 0.44 -0.27 -18.80
C ARG A 63 -0.57 0.74 -18.23
N VAL A 64 -0.10 1.78 -17.55
CA VAL A 64 -0.95 2.75 -16.84
C VAL A 64 -0.87 4.16 -17.40
N LEU A 65 0.14 4.49 -18.22
CA LEU A 65 0.34 5.85 -18.76
C LEU A 65 -0.91 6.43 -19.43
N GLY A 66 -1.66 5.59 -20.16
CA GLY A 66 -2.89 5.98 -20.83
C GLY A 66 -4.15 5.95 -19.95
N LEU A 67 -4.07 5.44 -18.73
CA LEU A 67 -5.20 5.18 -17.83
C LEU A 67 -5.24 6.10 -16.61
N ILE A 68 -4.09 6.64 -16.18
CA ILE A 68 -4.01 7.54 -15.03
C ILE A 68 -4.69 8.87 -15.36
N SER A 69 -5.56 9.30 -14.46
CA SER A 69 -6.19 10.62 -14.50
C SER A 69 -5.63 11.49 -13.38
N LYS A 70 -5.44 12.79 -13.64
CA LYS A 70 -4.94 13.73 -12.62
C LYS A 70 -5.76 13.62 -11.33
N SER A 71 -5.08 13.33 -10.23
CA SER A 71 -5.65 13.26 -8.88
C SER A 71 -5.55 14.61 -8.17
N ILE A 72 -6.16 14.74 -6.98
CA ILE A 72 -5.98 15.92 -6.11
C ILE A 72 -4.52 16.16 -5.68
N ARG A 73 -3.64 15.16 -5.89
CA ARG A 73 -2.22 15.21 -5.56
C ARG A 73 -1.43 14.57 -6.67
N GLN A 74 -0.47 15.30 -7.22
CA GLN A 74 0.40 14.80 -8.29
C GLN A 74 1.20 13.55 -7.86
N ALA A 75 1.55 13.42 -6.58
CA ALA A 75 2.21 12.24 -6.04
C ALA A 75 1.37 10.95 -6.18
N LEU A 76 0.04 11.06 -6.26
CA LEU A 76 -0.84 9.91 -6.46
C LEU A 76 -0.85 9.41 -7.91
N ASP A 77 -0.42 10.24 -8.85
CA ASP A 77 -0.41 9.92 -10.29
C ASP A 77 0.86 9.15 -10.71
N GLN A 78 1.76 8.83 -9.77
CA GLN A 78 2.96 8.05 -10.05
C GLN A 78 2.59 6.63 -10.51
N PRO A 79 3.10 6.14 -11.65
CA PRO A 79 2.77 4.81 -12.17
C PRO A 79 2.94 3.68 -11.15
N LEU A 80 3.95 3.78 -10.29
CA LEU A 80 4.25 2.75 -9.30
C LEU A 80 3.12 2.57 -8.26
N ASN A 81 2.31 3.60 -7.98
CA ASN A 81 1.13 3.47 -7.10
C ASN A 81 0.06 2.53 -7.66
N TYR A 82 0.05 2.33 -8.98
CA TYR A 82 -0.88 1.47 -9.70
C TYR A 82 -0.30 0.07 -9.95
N ALA A 83 0.99 -0.16 -9.67
CA ALA A 83 1.64 -1.45 -9.92
C ALA A 83 0.98 -2.61 -9.16
N ARG A 84 0.39 -2.32 -7.99
CA ARG A 84 -0.37 -3.29 -7.17
C ARG A 84 -1.58 -3.91 -7.90
N ILE A 85 -2.11 -3.25 -8.93
CA ILE A 85 -3.20 -3.78 -9.77
C ILE A 85 -2.75 -4.98 -10.60
N TYR A 86 -1.46 -5.00 -10.96
CA TYR A 86 -0.87 -5.93 -11.93
C TYR A 86 -0.06 -7.04 -11.25
N LEU A 87 -0.14 -7.21 -9.92
CA LEU A 87 0.62 -8.22 -9.21
C LEU A 87 0.47 -9.60 -9.84
N ALA A 88 -0.78 -9.98 -10.17
CA ALA A 88 -1.10 -11.27 -10.76
C ALA A 88 -0.57 -11.49 -12.18
N ASP A 89 -0.30 -10.40 -12.91
CA ASP A 89 0.22 -10.41 -14.27
C ASP A 89 1.77 -10.32 -14.30
N ILE A 90 2.39 -9.80 -13.24
CA ILE A 90 3.84 -9.59 -13.14
C ILE A 90 4.52 -10.75 -12.42
N LEU A 91 3.92 -11.23 -11.33
CA LEU A 91 4.51 -12.27 -10.49
C LEU A 91 4.34 -13.65 -11.15
N PRO A 92 5.31 -14.56 -10.93
CA PRO A 92 5.24 -15.94 -11.38
C PRO A 92 3.89 -16.64 -11.05
N VAL A 93 3.45 -17.51 -11.96
CA VAL A 93 2.13 -18.17 -11.88
C VAL A 93 2.00 -19.16 -10.72
N ASP A 94 3.11 -19.69 -10.25
CA ASP A 94 3.23 -20.56 -9.07
C ASP A 94 3.03 -19.81 -7.75
N ILE A 95 3.12 -18.48 -7.75
CA ILE A 95 2.71 -17.65 -6.62
C ILE A 95 1.18 -17.56 -6.62
N LYS A 96 0.56 -18.32 -5.71
CA LYS A 96 -0.89 -18.43 -5.54
C LYS A 96 -1.46 -17.49 -4.50
N ARG A 97 -0.62 -16.99 -3.59
CA ARG A 97 -1.02 -16.11 -2.49
C ARG A 97 0.11 -15.15 -2.14
N LEU A 98 -0.23 -13.92 -1.76
CA LEU A 98 0.74 -12.95 -1.26
C LEU A 98 0.12 -12.02 -0.22
N ILE A 99 0.99 -11.32 0.51
CA ILE A 99 0.63 -10.12 1.28
C ILE A 99 1.23 -8.92 0.55
N TYR A 100 0.39 -8.03 0.07
CA TYR A 100 0.82 -6.73 -0.42
C TYR A 100 0.98 -5.76 0.76
N LEU A 101 2.11 -5.06 0.78
CA LEU A 101 2.51 -4.08 1.77
C LEU A 101 3.02 -2.83 1.05
N ASP A 102 2.50 -1.65 1.43
CA ASP A 102 3.07 -0.35 1.07
C ASP A 102 4.43 -0.15 1.76
N SER A 103 5.24 0.78 1.25
CA SER A 103 6.64 0.96 1.70
C SER A 103 6.80 1.89 2.90
N ASP A 104 5.72 2.42 3.44
CA ASP A 104 5.67 3.41 4.53
C ASP A 104 4.97 2.84 5.78
N LEU A 105 5.33 1.61 6.13
CA LEU A 105 4.81 0.90 7.30
C LEU A 105 5.89 0.25 8.14
N VAL A 106 5.51 -0.14 9.35
CA VAL A 106 6.30 -0.93 10.29
C VAL A 106 5.41 -2.04 10.84
N MET A 107 5.90 -3.28 10.77
CA MET A 107 5.28 -4.45 11.40
C MET A 107 5.78 -4.55 12.85
N VAL A 108 4.88 -4.83 13.79
CA VAL A 108 5.21 -5.01 15.23
C VAL A 108 4.62 -6.30 15.80
N ASP A 109 4.24 -7.23 14.92
CA ASP A 109 3.68 -8.54 15.24
C ASP A 109 4.09 -9.54 14.16
N ASP A 110 3.83 -10.83 14.38
CA ASP A 110 4.25 -11.88 13.45
C ASP A 110 3.40 -11.89 12.18
N ILE A 111 4.03 -11.69 11.01
CA ILE A 111 3.38 -11.67 9.70
C ILE A 111 2.68 -12.99 9.35
N VAL A 112 3.10 -14.11 9.94
CA VAL A 112 2.45 -15.42 9.75
C VAL A 112 0.98 -15.37 10.20
N LYS A 113 0.65 -14.57 11.21
CA LYS A 113 -0.74 -14.40 11.67
C LYS A 113 -1.61 -13.73 10.61
N LEU A 114 -1.06 -12.76 9.86
CA LEU A 114 -1.76 -12.14 8.74
C LEU A 114 -1.84 -13.08 7.53
N TRP A 115 -0.77 -13.84 7.27
CA TRP A 115 -0.74 -14.86 6.21
C TRP A 115 -1.83 -15.92 6.40
N GLY A 116 -2.03 -16.37 7.64
CA GLY A 116 -2.96 -17.43 8.02
C GLY A 116 -4.44 -17.02 8.06
N VAL A 117 -4.79 -15.78 7.73
CA VAL A 117 -6.19 -15.35 7.59
C VAL A 117 -6.89 -16.21 6.54
N ASP A 118 -8.05 -16.77 6.86
CA ASP A 118 -8.91 -17.41 5.84
C ASP A 118 -9.54 -16.32 4.97
N LEU A 119 -9.59 -16.52 3.64
CA LEU A 119 -10.22 -15.58 2.73
C LEU A 119 -11.72 -15.83 2.55
N ASN A 120 -12.29 -16.90 3.11
CA ASN A 120 -13.74 -17.23 3.05
C ASN A 120 -14.33 -17.03 1.64
N ASP A 121 -13.64 -17.66 0.68
CA ASP A 121 -13.88 -17.57 -0.75
C ASP A 121 -13.65 -16.23 -1.47
N LYS A 122 -13.32 -15.16 -0.76
CA LYS A 122 -12.99 -13.86 -1.33
C LYS A 122 -11.62 -13.88 -2.02
N VAL A 123 -11.45 -12.96 -2.96
CA VAL A 123 -10.17 -12.78 -3.68
C VAL A 123 -9.11 -12.07 -2.82
N LEU A 124 -9.56 -11.34 -1.80
CA LEU A 124 -8.71 -10.42 -1.04
C LEU A 124 -9.24 -10.25 0.38
N ALA A 125 -8.33 -10.08 1.34
CA ALA A 125 -8.63 -9.62 2.68
C ALA A 125 -7.88 -8.33 3.03
N ALA A 126 -8.55 -7.41 3.73
CA ALA A 126 -7.98 -6.16 4.22
C ALA A 126 -8.82 -5.59 5.39
N PRO A 127 -8.25 -4.70 6.23
CA PRO A 127 -9.04 -3.98 7.22
C PRO A 127 -10.11 -3.08 6.60
N GLU A 128 -11.37 -3.24 7.01
CA GLU A 128 -12.52 -2.44 6.56
C GLU A 128 -12.93 -1.38 7.60
N TYR A 129 -13.08 -0.14 7.18
CA TYR A 129 -13.48 0.98 8.03
C TYR A 129 -14.89 1.46 7.64
N CYS A 130 -15.90 0.68 7.99
CA CYS A 130 -17.30 0.96 7.66
C CYS A 130 -17.87 2.23 8.32
N HIS A 131 -17.18 2.81 9.31
CA HIS A 131 -17.55 4.09 9.93
C HIS A 131 -17.16 5.30 9.07
N ALA A 132 -16.27 5.12 8.09
CA ALA A 132 -15.92 6.19 7.16
C ALA A 132 -17.08 6.46 6.22
N ASN A 133 -17.35 7.74 5.92
CA ASN A 133 -18.34 8.10 4.92
C ASN A 133 -17.84 7.66 3.52
N PHE A 134 -18.38 6.54 3.04
CA PHE A 134 -17.98 5.93 1.77
C PHE A 134 -18.26 6.82 0.56
N THR A 135 -19.26 7.70 0.65
CA THR A 135 -19.62 8.66 -0.40
C THR A 135 -18.45 9.57 -0.75
N ASN A 136 -17.59 9.90 0.22
CA ASN A 136 -16.45 10.83 0.06
C ASN A 136 -15.34 10.30 -0.88
N TYR A 137 -15.35 9.01 -1.26
CA TYR A 137 -14.35 8.44 -2.15
C TYR A 137 -14.67 8.62 -3.64
N PHE A 138 -15.87 9.12 -3.96
CA PHE A 138 -16.37 9.37 -5.30
C PHE A 138 -16.98 10.78 -5.40
N THR A 139 -17.09 11.30 -6.63
CA THR A 139 -17.68 12.62 -6.88
C THR A 139 -19.20 12.57 -6.94
N ASP A 140 -19.87 13.72 -6.81
CA ASP A 140 -21.32 13.82 -7.02
C ASP A 140 -21.75 13.34 -8.42
N ALA A 141 -20.88 13.50 -9.42
CA ALA A 141 -21.10 12.98 -10.76
C ALA A 141 -21.17 11.45 -10.83
N PHE A 142 -20.47 10.73 -9.94
CA PHE A 142 -20.61 9.29 -9.82
C PHE A 142 -21.95 8.90 -9.20
N TRP A 143 -22.31 9.53 -8.08
CA TRP A 143 -23.50 9.18 -7.32
C TRP A 143 -24.81 9.57 -8.02
N SER A 144 -24.78 10.65 -8.81
CA SER A 144 -25.93 11.10 -9.60
C SER A 144 -26.17 10.30 -10.88
N ASP A 145 -25.23 9.46 -11.31
CA ASP A 145 -25.39 8.56 -12.47
C ASP A 145 -25.88 7.18 -11.99
N PRO A 146 -27.15 6.80 -12.23
CA PRO A 146 -27.71 5.54 -11.76
C PRO A 146 -27.06 4.31 -12.40
N VAL A 147 -26.41 4.43 -13.56
CA VAL A 147 -25.71 3.32 -14.20
C VAL A 147 -24.40 3.04 -13.48
N LEU A 148 -23.69 4.09 -13.04
CA LEU A 148 -22.42 3.94 -12.32
C LEU A 148 -22.64 3.47 -10.87
N SER A 149 -23.53 4.13 -10.13
CA SER A 149 -23.77 3.84 -8.72
C SER A 149 -24.34 2.44 -8.48
N ARG A 150 -25.05 1.86 -9.48
CA ARG A 150 -25.50 0.47 -9.49
C ARG A 150 -24.36 -0.56 -9.33
N THR A 151 -23.09 -0.19 -9.52
CA THR A 151 -21.96 -1.10 -9.23
C THR A 151 -21.94 -1.62 -7.78
N PHE A 152 -22.56 -0.90 -6.85
CA PHE A 152 -22.66 -1.28 -5.44
C PHE A 152 -23.99 -1.93 -5.06
N GLU A 153 -24.91 -2.13 -6.02
CA GLU A 153 -26.19 -2.77 -5.77
C GLU A 153 -26.00 -4.19 -5.21
N GLY A 154 -26.74 -4.52 -4.14
CA GLY A 154 -26.59 -5.78 -3.41
C GLY A 154 -25.33 -5.92 -2.55
N ARG A 155 -24.49 -4.88 -2.46
CA ARG A 155 -23.28 -4.86 -1.61
C ARG A 155 -23.49 -3.94 -0.41
N LYS A 156 -22.71 -4.20 0.65
CA LYS A 156 -22.54 -3.26 1.77
C LYS A 156 -21.12 -2.70 1.68
N PRO A 157 -20.85 -1.69 0.83
CA PRO A 157 -19.50 -1.24 0.58
C PRO A 157 -18.93 -0.51 1.80
N CYS A 158 -17.75 -0.94 2.24
CA CYS A 158 -16.95 -0.25 3.23
C CYS A 158 -15.63 0.23 2.60
N TYR A 159 -15.08 1.32 3.15
CA TYR A 159 -13.73 1.73 2.80
C TYR A 159 -12.73 0.71 3.33
N PHE A 160 -11.79 0.29 2.50
CA PHE A 160 -10.58 -0.39 2.94
C PHE A 160 -9.37 0.29 2.34
N ASN A 161 -8.28 0.32 3.09
CA ASN A 161 -7.01 0.85 2.59
C ASN A 161 -6.28 -0.24 1.78
N THR A 162 -5.72 0.13 0.63
CA THR A 162 -5.04 -0.82 -0.28
C THR A 162 -3.54 -1.00 0.03
N GLY A 163 -3.05 -0.48 1.15
CA GLY A 163 -1.65 -0.58 1.55
C GLY A 163 -1.30 -1.84 2.33
N VAL A 164 -2.31 -2.59 2.79
CA VAL A 164 -2.14 -3.91 3.40
C VAL A 164 -3.24 -4.82 2.88
N MET A 165 -2.88 -5.84 2.10
CA MET A 165 -3.85 -6.76 1.48
C MET A 165 -3.31 -8.18 1.45
N VAL A 166 -4.09 -9.17 1.89
CA VAL A 166 -3.82 -10.58 1.61
C VAL A 166 -4.57 -10.93 0.33
N VAL A 167 -3.89 -11.46 -0.68
CA VAL A 167 -4.47 -11.65 -2.02
C VAL A 167 -4.36 -13.10 -2.45
N ASP A 168 -5.49 -13.68 -2.88
CA ASP A 168 -5.54 -14.93 -3.63
C ASP A 168 -5.26 -14.61 -5.11
N MET A 169 -4.08 -15.01 -5.57
CA MET A 169 -3.58 -14.70 -6.90
C MET A 169 -4.27 -15.53 -7.97
N ASP A 170 -4.70 -16.75 -7.64
CA ASP A 170 -5.40 -17.61 -8.59
C ASP A 170 -6.81 -17.08 -8.84
N LYS A 171 -7.54 -16.72 -7.78
CA LYS A 171 -8.85 -16.05 -7.90
C LYS A 171 -8.72 -14.69 -8.58
N TRP A 172 -7.64 -13.94 -8.33
CA TRP A 172 -7.40 -12.68 -9.02
C TRP A 172 -7.27 -12.87 -10.54
N ARG A 173 -6.47 -13.86 -10.98
CA ARG A 173 -6.27 -14.22 -12.40
C ARG A 173 -7.58 -14.73 -13.03
N GLN A 174 -8.22 -15.72 -12.40
CA GLN A 174 -9.45 -16.33 -12.91
C GLN A 174 -10.59 -15.31 -13.03
N GLY A 175 -10.76 -14.47 -12.01
CA GLY A 175 -11.77 -13.41 -11.98
C GLY A 175 -11.44 -12.18 -12.83
N LYS A 176 -10.29 -12.17 -13.52
CA LYS A 176 -9.79 -11.07 -14.38
C LYS A 176 -9.84 -9.72 -13.67
N TYR A 177 -9.45 -9.68 -12.39
CA TYR A 177 -9.61 -8.49 -11.56
C TYR A 177 -8.79 -7.30 -12.05
N THR A 178 -7.59 -7.52 -12.62
CA THR A 178 -6.82 -6.46 -13.30
C THR A 178 -7.68 -5.71 -14.32
N ARG A 179 -8.38 -6.43 -15.20
CA ARG A 179 -9.22 -5.82 -16.25
C ARG A 179 -10.43 -5.08 -15.69
N LYS A 180 -11.02 -5.59 -14.60
CA LYS A 180 -12.13 -4.93 -13.89
C LYS A 180 -11.68 -3.59 -13.30
N VAL A 181 -10.47 -3.53 -12.75
CA VAL A 181 -9.89 -2.30 -12.20
C VAL A 181 -9.55 -1.32 -13.34
N GLU A 182 -8.91 -1.79 -14.41
CA GLU A 182 -8.60 -0.97 -15.60
C GLU A 182 -9.86 -0.36 -16.23
N TYR A 183 -10.96 -1.11 -16.30
CA TYR A 183 -12.24 -0.60 -16.80
C TYR A 183 -12.67 0.68 -16.05
N TRP A 184 -12.59 0.68 -14.72
CA TRP A 184 -12.93 1.86 -13.92
C TRP A 184 -11.94 3.03 -14.10
N MET A 185 -10.67 2.73 -14.38
CA MET A 185 -9.69 3.77 -14.74
C MET A 185 -10.02 4.40 -16.11
N VAL A 186 -10.52 3.63 -17.07
CA VAL A 186 -11.01 4.14 -18.36
C VAL A 186 -12.25 5.03 -18.15
N VAL A 187 -13.23 4.56 -17.37
CA VAL A 187 -14.44 5.36 -17.03
C VAL A 187 -14.05 6.68 -16.37
N GLN A 188 -13.08 6.66 -15.45
CA GLN A 188 -12.56 7.86 -14.80
C GLN A 188 -12.04 8.90 -15.77
N LYS A 189 -11.34 8.50 -16.85
CA LYS A 189 -10.84 9.45 -17.87
C LYS A 189 -11.96 10.19 -18.59
N GLN A 190 -13.11 9.54 -18.74
CA GLN A 190 -14.26 10.10 -19.47
C GLN A 190 -15.15 10.94 -18.55
N LYS A 191 -15.43 10.45 -17.34
CA LYS A 191 -16.48 10.99 -16.46
C LYS A 191 -15.98 11.68 -15.17
N ARG A 192 -14.70 11.53 -14.80
CA ARG A 192 -14.11 12.13 -13.59
C ARG A 192 -14.91 11.82 -12.29
N ILE A 193 -15.10 10.54 -12.03
CA ILE A 193 -15.92 9.97 -10.97
C ILE A 193 -15.24 9.88 -9.58
N TYR A 194 -13.93 10.12 -9.50
CA TYR A 194 -13.18 10.16 -8.22
C TYR A 194 -11.91 11.01 -8.32
N GLN A 195 -11.21 11.20 -7.18
CA GLN A 195 -10.02 12.05 -7.08
C GLN A 195 -8.80 11.42 -6.38
N LEU A 196 -8.92 10.19 -5.85
CA LEU A 196 -7.95 9.59 -4.90
C LEU A 196 -6.97 8.57 -5.53
N GLY A 197 -6.51 8.81 -6.76
CA GLY A 197 -5.50 7.98 -7.41
C GLY A 197 -5.94 6.53 -7.65
N SER A 198 -5.13 5.57 -7.22
CA SER A 198 -5.35 4.14 -7.45
C SER A 198 -6.34 3.47 -6.49
N LEU A 199 -6.73 4.12 -5.38
CA LEU A 199 -7.65 3.56 -4.39
C LEU A 199 -9.09 3.37 -4.92
N PRO A 200 -9.77 4.38 -5.49
CA PRO A 200 -11.18 4.24 -5.89
C PRO A 200 -11.47 3.11 -6.88
N PRO A 201 -10.60 2.82 -7.88
CA PRO A 201 -10.76 1.62 -8.72
C PRO A 201 -10.81 0.30 -7.94
N PHE A 202 -10.04 0.15 -6.87
CA PHE A 202 -10.16 -1.03 -5.99
C PHE A 202 -11.50 -1.04 -5.28
N LEU A 203 -11.94 0.09 -4.73
CA LEU A 203 -13.24 0.19 -4.03
C LEU A 203 -14.40 -0.16 -4.97
N LEU A 204 -14.41 0.34 -6.20
CA LEU A 204 -15.44 0.05 -7.21
C LEU A 204 -15.56 -1.45 -7.53
N VAL A 205 -14.43 -2.16 -7.54
CA VAL A 205 -14.41 -3.59 -7.85
C VAL A 205 -14.71 -4.44 -6.61
N LEU A 206 -14.20 -4.07 -5.44
CA LEU A 206 -14.05 -4.97 -4.30
C LEU A 206 -14.81 -4.56 -3.03
N ALA A 207 -15.21 -3.30 -2.86
CA ALA A 207 -15.86 -2.87 -1.61
C ALA A 207 -17.15 -3.68 -1.37
N GLY A 208 -17.29 -4.24 -0.15
CA GLY A 208 -18.37 -5.16 0.22
C GLY A 208 -18.21 -6.60 -0.28
N ASN A 209 -17.08 -6.93 -0.92
CA ASN A 209 -16.75 -8.25 -1.49
C ASN A 209 -15.34 -8.72 -1.14
N ILE A 210 -14.77 -8.21 -0.05
CA ILE A 210 -13.50 -8.68 0.53
C ILE A 210 -13.76 -9.40 1.84
N GLU A 211 -12.75 -10.11 2.33
CA GLU A 211 -12.77 -10.63 3.69
C GLU A 211 -12.25 -9.56 4.66
N PRO A 212 -13.03 -9.16 5.68
CA PRO A 212 -12.56 -8.19 6.66
C PRO A 212 -11.53 -8.82 7.60
N VAL A 213 -10.41 -8.13 7.82
CA VAL A 213 -9.46 -8.49 8.89
C VAL A 213 -9.42 -7.43 9.98
N HIS A 214 -9.00 -7.83 11.17
CA HIS A 214 -8.92 -6.96 12.33
C HIS A 214 -8.07 -5.70 12.05
N HIS A 215 -8.55 -4.52 12.48
CA HIS A 215 -7.90 -3.22 12.22
C HIS A 215 -6.46 -3.10 12.71
N ARG A 216 -6.04 -3.98 13.63
CA ARG A 216 -4.64 -4.11 14.12
C ARG A 216 -3.63 -4.21 12.99
N TRP A 217 -4.04 -4.77 11.86
CA TRP A 217 -3.20 -4.99 10.68
C TRP A 217 -3.02 -3.75 9.81
N ASN A 218 -3.66 -2.62 10.14
CA ASN A 218 -3.44 -1.37 9.44
C ASN A 218 -3.82 -0.18 10.32
N GLN A 219 -2.91 0.22 11.21
CA GLN A 219 -2.99 1.48 11.93
C GLN A 219 -2.65 2.64 11.00
N HIS A 220 -3.55 2.92 10.05
CA HIS A 220 -3.37 3.86 8.95
C HIS A 220 -3.56 5.32 9.37
N GLY A 221 -3.14 6.22 8.49
CA GLY A 221 -3.31 7.67 8.63
C GLY A 221 -2.22 8.35 9.46
N LEU A 222 -1.15 7.64 9.82
CA LEU A 222 -0.05 8.20 10.62
C LEU A 222 0.77 9.25 9.85
N GLY A 223 0.59 9.30 8.53
CA GLY A 223 1.12 10.37 7.69
C GLY A 223 0.41 11.73 7.82
N GLY A 224 -0.52 11.85 8.77
CA GLY A 224 -1.19 13.09 9.15
C GLY A 224 -2.41 13.44 8.29
N ASP A 225 -3.18 14.42 8.75
CA ASP A 225 -4.36 14.90 8.04
C ASP A 225 -3.96 15.54 6.70
N ASN A 226 -4.72 15.17 5.69
CA ASN A 226 -4.61 15.62 4.32
C ASN A 226 -4.87 17.13 4.15
N ILE A 227 -5.58 17.76 5.10
CA ILE A 227 -6.08 19.12 5.03
C ILE A 227 -5.25 20.08 5.91
N GLU A 228 -4.87 19.68 7.12
CA GLU A 228 -4.26 20.59 8.12
C GLU A 228 -2.82 20.23 8.54
N GLY A 229 -2.24 19.14 8.01
CA GLY A 229 -0.87 18.73 8.37
C GLY A 229 -0.72 18.29 9.84
N LYS A 230 -1.83 18.09 10.55
CA LYS A 230 -1.85 17.68 11.96
C LYS A 230 -1.40 16.23 12.11
N CYS A 231 -0.60 15.98 13.16
CA CYS A 231 -0.23 14.64 13.60
C CYS A 231 -1.47 13.87 14.07
N ARG A 232 -1.67 12.66 13.57
CA ARG A 232 -2.74 11.77 14.03
C ARG A 232 -2.21 10.84 15.12
N SER A 233 -2.99 10.63 16.17
CA SER A 233 -2.70 9.64 17.21
C SER A 233 -3.01 8.22 16.72
N LEU A 234 -2.59 7.23 17.50
CA LEU A 234 -3.00 5.84 17.32
C LEU A 234 -4.50 5.69 17.58
N HIS A 235 -5.17 4.83 16.81
CA HIS A 235 -6.56 4.44 17.05
C HIS A 235 -6.57 3.48 18.24
N PRO A 236 -7.67 3.43 19.02
CA PRO A 236 -7.76 2.50 20.14
C PRO A 236 -7.76 1.04 19.66
N GLY A 237 -7.23 0.16 20.50
CA GLY A 237 -7.17 -1.28 20.26
C GLY A 237 -5.75 -1.80 20.03
N PRO A 238 -5.62 -3.11 19.77
CA PRO A 238 -4.33 -3.73 19.56
C PRO A 238 -3.72 -3.32 18.20
N ILE A 239 -2.40 -3.30 18.15
CA ILE A 239 -1.62 -2.87 16.98
C ILE A 239 -0.68 -3.99 16.59
N SER A 240 -0.73 -4.38 15.32
CA SER A 240 0.18 -5.33 14.69
C SER A 240 0.98 -4.69 13.55
N LEU A 241 0.45 -3.61 12.95
CA LEU A 241 1.09 -2.89 11.86
C LEU A 241 0.76 -1.39 11.93
N LEU A 242 1.79 -0.54 11.89
CA LEU A 242 1.74 0.93 11.85
C LEU A 242 1.94 1.41 10.42
N HIS A 243 1.07 2.31 9.91
CA HIS A 243 1.12 2.73 8.51
C HIS A 243 1.02 4.25 8.35
N TRP A 244 2.09 4.86 7.81
CA TRP A 244 2.21 6.28 7.51
C TRP A 244 1.56 6.68 6.18
N SER A 245 0.40 6.09 5.89
CA SER A 245 -0.43 6.47 4.76
C SER A 245 -0.77 7.97 4.83
N GLY A 246 -0.56 8.70 3.75
CA GLY A 246 -0.71 10.15 3.72
C GLY A 246 0.55 10.87 3.25
N LYS A 247 0.62 12.19 3.45
CA LYS A 247 1.71 13.04 2.97
C LYS A 247 2.96 12.95 3.86
N GLY A 248 2.77 12.95 5.17
CA GLY A 248 3.87 12.97 6.13
C GLY A 248 4.57 11.62 6.19
N LYS A 249 5.82 11.57 5.74
CA LYS A 249 6.66 10.37 5.90
C LYS A 249 7.54 10.51 7.13
N PRO A 250 7.70 9.45 7.95
CA PRO A 250 8.39 9.55 9.22
C PRO A 250 9.84 10.00 9.02
N TRP A 251 10.55 9.44 8.03
CA TRP A 251 11.92 9.85 7.70
C TRP A 251 12.04 11.34 7.33
N LEU A 252 11.12 11.87 6.53
CA LEU A 252 11.12 13.29 6.15
C LEU A 252 10.85 14.21 7.36
N ARG A 253 9.93 13.81 8.24
CA ARG A 253 9.59 14.58 9.45
C ARG A 253 10.71 14.54 10.49
N LEU A 254 11.38 13.41 10.65
CA LEU A 254 12.55 13.25 11.51
C LEU A 254 13.73 14.10 10.99
N ASP A 255 14.05 14.01 9.69
CA ASP A 255 15.15 14.79 9.10
C ASP A 255 14.92 16.30 9.20
N SER A 256 13.67 16.74 9.01
CA SER A 256 13.28 18.15 9.14
C SER A 256 13.12 18.63 10.59
N ARG A 257 13.42 17.77 11.58
CA ARG A 257 13.26 18.04 13.02
C ARG A 257 11.86 18.50 13.42
N LYS A 258 10.85 18.01 12.69
CA LYS A 258 9.42 18.24 12.97
C LYS A 258 8.66 16.91 13.06
N PRO A 259 9.11 15.96 13.93
CA PRO A 259 8.43 14.68 14.07
C PRO A 259 7.07 14.84 14.72
N CYS A 260 6.14 13.99 14.31
CA CYS A 260 5.00 13.64 15.15
C CYS A 260 5.42 12.62 16.20
N ASN A 261 4.72 12.56 17.35
CA ASN A 261 5.03 11.57 18.40
C ASN A 261 5.10 10.13 17.86
N VAL A 262 4.21 9.79 16.92
CA VAL A 262 4.19 8.46 16.30
C VAL A 262 5.45 8.16 15.48
N ASP A 263 6.15 9.16 14.93
CA ASP A 263 7.36 8.94 14.12
C ASP A 263 8.50 8.31 14.92
N HIS A 264 8.53 8.52 16.24
CA HIS A 264 9.47 7.87 17.12
C HIS A 264 9.23 6.35 17.24
N LEU A 265 8.06 5.85 16.86
CA LEU A 265 7.80 4.41 16.72
C LEU A 265 8.43 3.83 15.44
N TRP A 266 8.66 4.67 14.42
CA TRP A 266 9.33 4.28 13.18
C TRP A 266 10.86 4.38 13.30
N ALA A 267 11.36 5.37 14.03
CA ALA A 267 12.78 5.67 14.15
C ALA A 267 13.70 4.47 14.51
N PRO A 268 13.32 3.50 15.38
CA PRO A 268 14.14 2.34 15.67
C PRO A 268 14.43 1.44 14.45
N TYR A 269 13.59 1.51 13.41
CA TYR A 269 13.73 0.73 12.19
C TYR A 269 14.49 1.49 11.09
N ASP A 270 14.89 2.73 11.35
CA ASP A 270 15.61 3.54 10.41
C ASP A 270 17.10 3.18 10.37
N LEU A 271 17.51 2.50 9.32
CA LEU A 271 18.90 2.12 9.10
C LEU A 271 19.73 3.23 8.45
N TYR A 272 19.10 4.35 8.06
CA TYR A 272 19.83 5.45 7.46
C TYR A 272 20.73 6.14 8.50
N ARG A 273 22.03 5.93 8.36
CA ARG A 273 23.04 6.70 9.08
C ARG A 273 23.52 7.81 8.16
N PRO A 274 23.13 9.08 8.40
CA PRO A 274 23.78 10.17 7.68
C PRO A 274 25.28 10.07 7.96
N SER A 275 26.10 10.09 6.91
CA SER A 275 27.53 10.28 7.05
C SER A 275 27.73 11.58 7.85
N LYS A 276 28.04 11.48 9.14
CA LYS A 276 28.20 12.66 9.98
C LYS A 276 29.33 13.52 9.41
N HIS A 277 28.99 14.79 9.20
CA HIS A 277 29.79 15.97 9.46
C HIS A 277 31.25 15.69 9.86
N SER A 278 32.17 16.19 9.04
CA SER A 278 33.41 16.79 9.53
C SER A 278 33.05 17.72 10.68
N PHE A 279 33.35 17.30 11.91
CA PHE A 279 33.46 18.22 13.02
C PHE A 279 34.69 19.09 12.72
N GLU A 280 34.46 20.38 12.45
CA GLU A 280 35.48 21.38 12.74
C GLU A 280 35.64 21.42 14.27
N GLU A 281 36.89 21.32 14.69
CA GLU A 281 37.37 21.41 16.08
C GLU A 281 37.07 22.78 16.72
#